data_AF-A0A941UGN5-F1
#
_entry.id   AF-A0A941UGN5-F1
#
_cell.length_a   1.000
_cell.length_b   1.000
_cell.length_c   1.000
_cell.angle_alpha   90.00
_cell.angle_beta   90.00
_cell.angle_gamma   90.00
#
_symmetry.space_group_name_H-M   'P 1'
#
loop_
_entity.id
_entity.type
_entity.pdbx_description
1 polymer ?
#
loop_
_entity_poly.entity_id
_entity_poly.type
_entity_poly.pdbx_seq_one_letter_code
_entity_poly.pdbx_strand_id
1 'polypeptide(L)'
;AFPYFNYSNWLSTGDTDWTGNTTGKNNMGAASNMAMLSHEEGGYVHNSRYVKRLIYDSIDWIDDNAMNNSVGNTIDGQCGAAPYAFGWCAGAKSYLLYGAPNTSGERP
;
A
#
# COMPACT_ATOMS: atom_id res chain seq x y z
N ALA A 1 10.88 7.91 8.89
CA ALA A 1 11.50 7.30 7.69
C ALA A 1 10.82 5.95 7.45
N PHE A 2 10.35 5.70 6.23
CA PHE A 2 9.57 4.51 5.87
C PHE A 2 10.52 3.38 5.42
N PRO A 3 10.72 2.32 6.23
CA PRO A 3 11.86 1.41 6.09
C PRO A 3 11.80 0.42 4.91
N TYR A 4 10.70 0.41 4.15
CA TYR A 4 10.42 -0.53 3.05
C TYR A 4 10.38 0.14 1.68
N PHE A 5 10.48 1.47 1.59
CA PHE A 5 10.76 2.12 0.31
C PHE A 5 12.28 2.12 0.08
N ASN A 6 12.68 1.72 -1.13
CA ASN A 6 14.09 1.69 -1.54
C ASN A 6 14.73 3.09 -1.36
N TYR A 7 15.96 3.14 -0.81
CA TYR A 7 16.72 4.38 -0.61
C TYR A 7 17.41 4.89 -1.88
N SER A 8 17.38 4.12 -2.97
CA SER A 8 17.92 4.56 -4.26
C SER A 8 17.22 5.85 -4.70
N ASN A 9 18.02 6.83 -5.09
CA ASN A 9 17.54 8.12 -5.55
C ASN A 9 16.89 7.99 -6.94
N TRP A 10 15.57 7.80 -6.96
CA TRP A 10 14.74 7.93 -8.16
C TRP A 10 14.13 9.35 -8.26
N LEU A 11 14.79 10.37 -7.71
CA LEU A 11 14.45 11.78 -7.90
C LEU A 11 15.15 12.28 -9.17
N SER A 12 14.76 11.75 -10.33
CA SER A 12 15.06 12.44 -11.58
C SER A 12 14.01 13.54 -11.76
N THR A 13 14.41 14.70 -12.28
CA THR A 13 13.55 15.87 -12.60
C THR A 13 12.38 15.54 -13.56
N GLY A 14 12.26 14.29 -14.03
CA GLY A 14 11.13 13.77 -14.83
C GLY A 14 10.21 12.75 -14.13
N ASP A 15 10.48 12.35 -12.88
CA ASP A 15 9.63 11.44 -12.09
C ASP A 15 8.57 12.20 -11.28
N THR A 16 7.94 13.18 -11.93
CA THR A 16 6.85 13.95 -11.35
C THR A 16 5.50 13.33 -11.69
N ASP A 17 4.63 13.14 -10.71
CA ASP A 17 3.21 12.87 -10.96
C ASP A 17 2.58 14.05 -11.76
N TRP A 18 1.34 13.91 -12.26
CA TRP A 18 0.57 14.94 -12.96
C TRP A 18 0.45 16.26 -12.16
N THR A 19 0.72 16.21 -10.85
CA THR A 19 0.78 17.35 -9.92
C THR A 19 2.16 18.00 -9.78
N GLY A 20 3.21 17.46 -10.41
CA GLY A 20 4.58 17.99 -10.31
C GLY A 20 5.39 17.43 -9.12
N ASN A 21 4.82 16.54 -8.31
CA ASN A 21 5.48 15.97 -7.14
C ASN A 21 6.44 14.83 -7.52
N THR A 22 7.65 14.83 -6.98
CA THR A 22 8.62 13.75 -7.21
C THR A 22 8.17 12.45 -6.52
N THR A 23 7.55 11.53 -7.27
CA THR A 23 6.90 10.31 -6.77
C THR A 23 7.71 9.04 -7.05
N GLY A 24 8.73 9.11 -7.91
CA GLY A 24 9.50 7.96 -8.42
C GLY A 24 10.01 7.00 -7.34
N LYS A 25 10.57 7.51 -6.24
CA LYS A 25 11.06 6.69 -5.12
C LYS A 25 9.97 5.79 -4.53
N ASN A 26 8.80 6.36 -4.26
CA ASN A 26 7.74 5.64 -3.58
C ASN A 26 6.98 4.74 -4.56
N ASN A 27 6.83 5.16 -5.83
CA ASN A 27 6.33 4.29 -6.90
C ASN A 27 7.18 3.04 -7.06
N MET A 28 8.52 3.18 -7.07
CA MET A 28 9.41 2.04 -7.18
C MET A 28 9.47 1.16 -5.94
N GLY A 29 9.33 1.73 -4.74
CA GLY A 29 9.21 0.89 -3.55
C GLY A 29 7.90 0.12 -3.52
N ALA A 30 6.77 0.72 -3.93
CA ALA A 30 5.51 0.00 -4.08
C ALA A 30 5.60 -1.12 -5.14
N ALA A 31 6.24 -0.84 -6.29
CA ALA A 31 6.49 -1.85 -7.33
C ALA A 31 7.43 -2.98 -6.84
N SER A 32 8.47 -2.63 -6.09
CA SER A 32 9.41 -3.61 -5.51
C SER A 32 8.71 -4.49 -4.47
N ASN A 33 7.85 -3.91 -3.62
CA ASN A 33 7.04 -4.67 -2.67
C ASN A 33 6.17 -5.69 -3.38
N MET A 34 5.51 -5.30 -4.48
CA MET A 34 4.70 -6.21 -5.29
C MET A 34 5.54 -7.34 -5.91
N ALA A 35 6.73 -7.01 -6.46
CA ALA A 35 7.64 -8.02 -7.02
C ALA A 35 8.07 -9.06 -5.97
N MET A 36 8.38 -8.62 -4.74
CA MET A 36 8.70 -9.55 -3.64
C MET A 36 7.52 -10.46 -3.31
N LEU A 37 6.30 -9.92 -3.23
CA LEU A 37 5.10 -10.71 -2.95
C LEU A 37 4.80 -11.75 -4.03
N SER A 38 5.10 -11.43 -5.30
CA SER A 38 4.91 -12.37 -6.41
C SER A 38 5.94 -13.50 -6.46
N HIS A 39 7.17 -13.26 -5.96
CA HIS A 39 8.22 -14.27 -5.98
C HIS A 39 8.27 -15.10 -4.68
N GLU A 40 7.86 -14.52 -3.55
CA GLU A 40 7.84 -15.17 -2.25
C GLU A 40 6.41 -15.52 -1.84
N GLU A 41 5.77 -16.42 -2.59
CA GLU A 41 4.38 -16.83 -2.37
C GLU A 41 4.14 -17.40 -0.96
N GLY A 42 5.16 -17.98 -0.32
CA GLY A 42 5.12 -18.49 1.06
C GLY A 42 5.35 -17.44 2.16
N GLY A 43 5.57 -16.17 1.80
CA GLY A 43 5.89 -15.11 2.75
C GLY A 43 4.81 -14.90 3.82
N TYR A 44 3.55 -15.20 3.52
CA TYR A 44 2.45 -15.11 4.48
C TYR A 44 2.55 -16.15 5.61
N VAL A 45 3.25 -17.27 5.41
CA VAL A 45 3.50 -18.27 6.46
C VAL A 45 4.75 -17.90 7.24
N HIS A 46 5.80 -17.47 6.56
CA HIS A 46 7.09 -17.16 7.20
C HIS A 46 7.05 -15.87 8.01
N ASN A 47 6.38 -14.84 7.51
CA ASN A 47 6.26 -13.55 8.18
C ASN A 47 5.02 -12.79 7.70
N SER A 48 3.84 -13.27 8.11
CA SER A 48 2.55 -12.65 7.80
C SER A 48 2.49 -11.17 8.12
N ARG A 49 3.09 -10.76 9.25
CA ARG A 49 3.10 -9.35 9.68
C ARG A 49 3.86 -8.46 8.70
N TYR A 50 5.01 -8.92 8.21
CA TYR A 50 5.79 -8.17 7.24
C TYR A 50 5.07 -8.08 5.90
N VAL A 51 4.51 -9.19 5.41
CA VAL A 51 3.69 -9.21 4.18
C VAL A 51 2.53 -8.23 4.26
N LYS A 52 1.79 -8.22 5.38
CA LYS A 52 0.69 -7.26 5.59
C LYS A 52 1.15 -5.80 5.50
N ARG A 53 2.31 -5.48 6.07
CA ARG A 53 2.88 -4.12 6.02
C ARG A 53 3.28 -3.73 4.60
N LEU A 54 3.94 -4.62 3.87
CA LEU A 54 4.30 -4.38 2.47
C LEU A 54 3.06 -4.08 1.63
N ILE A 55 1.99 -4.85 1.80
CA ILE A 55 0.71 -4.62 1.11
C ILE A 55 0.10 -3.29 1.55
N TYR A 56 -0.03 -3.07 2.86
CA TYR A 56 -0.63 -1.86 3.44
C TYR A 56 0.06 -0.60 2.92
N ASP A 57 1.37 -0.52 3.11
CA ASP A 57 2.12 0.67 2.77
C ASP A 57 2.25 0.90 1.25
N SER A 58 2.04 -0.14 0.43
CA SER A 58 1.96 0.02 -1.03
C SER A 58 0.60 0.58 -1.45
N ILE A 59 -0.49 0.17 -0.79
CA ILE A 59 -1.83 0.71 -1.04
C ILE A 59 -1.91 2.18 -0.59
N ASP A 60 -1.40 2.49 0.60
CA ASP A 60 -1.33 3.85 1.18
C ASP A 60 -0.55 4.85 0.33
N TRP A 61 0.29 4.36 -0.58
CA TRP A 61 1.00 5.22 -1.50
C TRP A 61 0.31 5.35 -2.86
N ILE A 62 -0.24 4.24 -3.37
CA ILE A 62 -0.80 4.17 -4.72
C ILE A 62 -2.16 4.87 -4.80
N ASP A 63 -2.88 4.98 -3.69
CA ASP A 63 -4.23 5.56 -3.66
C ASP A 63 -4.27 7.09 -3.79
N ASP A 64 -3.39 7.82 -3.10
CA ASP A 64 -3.39 9.28 -3.10
C ASP A 64 -1.99 9.93 -3.16
N ASN A 65 -0.94 9.13 -3.39
CA ASN A 65 0.46 9.58 -3.37
C ASN A 65 0.89 10.20 -2.03
N ALA A 66 0.30 9.79 -0.91
CA ALA A 66 0.67 10.27 0.42
C ALA A 66 0.62 9.15 1.48
N MET A 67 1.74 8.97 2.18
CA MET A 67 1.81 8.02 3.30
C MET A 67 1.05 8.52 4.53
N ASN A 68 -0.27 8.36 4.58
CA ASN A 68 -1.16 8.97 5.58
C ASN A 68 -2.08 7.97 6.33
N ASN A 69 -1.94 6.67 6.08
CA ASN A 69 -2.79 5.58 6.59
C ASN A 69 -4.24 5.61 6.05
N SER A 70 -4.45 6.00 4.79
CA SER A 70 -5.76 6.08 4.12
C SER A 70 -6.31 4.73 3.66
N VAL A 71 -5.55 3.65 3.79
CA VAL A 71 -5.88 2.32 3.27
C VAL A 71 -7.30 1.87 3.63
N GLY A 72 -7.75 2.11 4.86
CA GLY A 72 -9.11 1.78 5.32
C GLY A 72 -10.19 2.50 4.52
N ASN A 73 -10.02 3.81 4.28
CA ASN A 73 -10.93 4.60 3.44
C ASN A 73 -10.88 4.12 1.97
N THR A 74 -9.69 3.79 1.48
CA THR A 74 -9.48 3.31 0.11
C THR A 74 -10.19 1.99 -0.12
N ILE A 75 -10.06 1.05 0.82
CA ILE A 75 -10.80 -0.22 0.77
C ILE A 75 -12.31 0.03 0.88
N ASP A 76 -12.77 0.90 1.79
CA ASP A 76 -14.19 1.25 1.91
C ASP A 76 -14.77 1.83 0.61
N GLY A 77 -14.03 2.74 -0.03
CA GLY A 77 -14.40 3.34 -1.32
C GLY A 77 -14.48 2.30 -2.44
N GLN A 78 -13.50 1.39 -2.52
CA GLN A 78 -13.51 0.32 -3.52
C GLN A 78 -14.62 -0.72 -3.28
N CYS A 79 -14.97 -0.97 -2.02
CA CYS A 79 -16.03 -1.90 -1.65
C CYS A 79 -17.44 -1.38 -1.98
N GLY A 80 -17.61 -0.06 -2.10
CA GLY A 80 -18.85 0.59 -2.51
C GLY A 80 -18.91 0.96 -4.00
N ALA A 81 -17.82 0.79 -4.75
CA ALA A 81 -17.74 1.23 -6.14
C ALA A 81 -18.50 0.29 -7.09
N ALA A 82 -19.58 0.78 -7.69
CA ALA A 82 -20.26 0.09 -8.78
C ALA A 82 -19.35 0.02 -10.04
N PRO A 83 -19.37 -1.09 -10.80
CA PRO A 83 -20.34 -2.18 -10.75
C PRO A 83 -19.86 -3.43 -9.97
N TYR A 84 -18.72 -3.40 -9.29
CA TYR A 84 -18.12 -4.59 -8.68
C TYR A 84 -18.14 -4.52 -7.14
N ALA A 85 -19.25 -4.90 -6.50
CA ALA A 85 -19.17 -5.25 -5.09
C ALA A 85 -18.26 -6.48 -4.93
N PHE A 86 -17.01 -6.26 -4.52
CA PHE A 86 -16.02 -7.32 -4.50
C PHE A 86 -16.19 -8.22 -3.26
N GLY A 87 -16.38 -9.52 -3.46
CA GLY A 87 -16.50 -10.50 -2.37
C GLY A 87 -15.27 -10.60 -1.45
N TRP A 88 -14.12 -10.07 -1.87
CA TRP A 88 -12.90 -10.01 -1.05
C TRP A 88 -12.91 -8.90 0.01
N CYS A 89 -13.87 -7.98 -0.04
CA CYS A 89 -13.92 -6.78 0.80
C CYS A 89 -13.86 -7.05 2.31
N ALA A 90 -14.70 -7.96 2.81
CA ALA A 90 -14.72 -8.30 4.23
C ALA A 90 -13.38 -8.93 4.67
N GLY A 91 -12.81 -9.78 3.82
CA GLY A 91 -11.52 -10.41 4.05
C GLY A 91 -10.36 -9.41 4.05
N ALA A 92 -10.32 -8.49 3.08
CA ALA A 92 -9.28 -7.46 2.98
C ALA A 92 -9.28 -6.55 4.20
N LYS A 93 -10.45 -6.08 4.65
CA LYS A 93 -10.57 -5.27 5.87
C LYS A 93 -10.06 -6.03 7.10
N SER A 94 -10.48 -7.28 7.28
CA SER A 94 -10.01 -8.09 8.41
C SER A 94 -8.52 -8.43 8.33
N TYR A 95 -7.96 -8.52 7.13
CA TYR A 95 -6.57 -8.94 6.93
C TYR A 95 -5.58 -7.79 7.11
N LEU A 96 -5.91 -6.60 6.58
CA LEU A 96 -5.03 -5.44 6.49
C LEU A 96 -5.28 -4.37 7.56
N LEU A 97 -6.49 -4.28 8.12
CA LEU A 97 -6.84 -3.20 9.06
C LEU A 97 -6.78 -3.71 10.50
N TYR A 98 -6.12 -2.96 11.38
CA TYR A 98 -6.07 -3.19 12.82
C TYR A 98 -6.52 -1.93 13.58
N GLY A 99 -7.82 -1.66 13.71
CA GLY A 99 -8.32 -0.49 14.44
C GLY A 99 -9.02 0.54 13.57
N ALA A 100 -9.03 1.81 13.99
CA ALA A 100 -9.82 2.86 13.34
C ALA A 100 -9.15 3.42 12.08
N PRO A 101 -9.91 3.73 11.01
CA PRO A 101 -9.36 4.19 9.74
C PRO A 101 -8.66 5.56 9.83
N ASN A 102 -7.60 5.79 9.05
CA ASN A 102 -6.76 6.99 9.00
C ASN A 102 -6.00 7.27 10.30
N THR A 103 -5.69 6.21 11.06
CA THR A 103 -4.89 6.34 12.28
C THR A 103 -3.65 5.48 12.17
N SER A 104 -2.57 5.87 12.84
CA SER A 104 -1.38 5.02 12.93
C SER A 104 -1.63 3.67 13.60
N GLY A 105 -2.78 3.52 14.28
CA GLY A 105 -3.22 2.25 14.83
C GLY A 105 -3.66 1.25 13.76
N GLU A 106 -4.20 1.73 12.64
CA GLU A 106 -4.76 0.92 11.54
C GLU A 106 -3.75 -0.06 10.93
N ARG A 107 -2.46 0.29 10.96
CA ARG A 107 -1.40 -0.49 10.33
C ARG A 107 -1.00 -1.73 11.16
N PRO A 108 -0.88 -2.93 10.56
CA PRO A 108 -0.51 -4.19 11.24
C PRO A 108 0.89 -4.26 11.90
#